data_AF-E4XJD4-F1
#
_entry.id   AF-E4XJD4-F1
#
_cell.length_a   1.000
_cell.length_b   1.000
_cell.length_c   1.000
_cell.angle_alpha   90.00
_cell.angle_beta   90.00
_cell.angle_gamma   90.00
#
_symmetry.space_group_name_H-M   'P 1'
#
loop_
_entity.id
_entity.type
_entity.pdbx_description
1 polymer ?
#
loop_
_entity_poly.entity_id
_entity_poly.type
_entity_poly.pdbx_seq_one_letter_code
_entity_poly.pdbx_strand_id
1 'polypeptide(L)'
;MAKSKSKGKKATTGFNSASKPKKSNPFEVKVVKTKNDTLNTKVRRFQKSAPNQSRSKANKIRDETLGKEFRNRLKRNNFVDARLSAKKNMTEEAMEVEKFAKEAKRRVKSELFHSGNDLEQDVMLTHRGKSISDMERMESPVQSDDEDPTDSGHLTEQQTEALFGGGVFDKKRDHKEIMLDVIAKSKKHKFERQQQKEAQQTDFEKLDSGYRDILKLTAKMTRTNDNKYEDKKISARSKGKNASGNSRSSE
;
A
#
# COMPACT_ATOMS: atom_id res chain seq x y z
N MET A 1 17.11 13.17 75.85
CA MET A 1 15.82 12.95 75.16
C MET A 1 15.28 14.30 74.70
N ALA A 2 15.18 14.55 73.39
CA ALA A 2 14.29 15.55 72.80
C ALA A 2 14.24 15.32 71.27
N LYS A 3 13.16 14.72 70.76
CA LYS A 3 12.92 14.51 69.33
C LYS A 3 12.07 15.67 68.80
N SER A 4 12.65 16.58 68.01
CA SER A 4 11.90 17.58 67.26
C SER A 4 11.37 16.97 65.95
N LYS A 5 10.04 16.80 65.84
CA LYS A 5 9.35 16.36 64.62
C LYS A 5 9.30 17.52 63.61
N SER A 6 10.08 17.46 62.52
CA SER A 6 9.90 18.36 61.38
C SER A 6 8.78 17.84 60.47
N LYS A 7 7.70 18.62 60.35
CA LYS A 7 6.58 18.37 59.43
C LYS A 7 7.05 18.37 57.97
N GLY A 8 6.68 17.32 57.22
CA GLY A 8 6.97 17.19 55.79
C GLY A 8 6.35 18.31 54.97
N LYS A 9 7.18 19.03 54.21
CA LYS A 9 6.72 19.91 53.13
C LYS A 9 6.38 19.04 51.92
N LYS A 10 5.09 18.97 51.58
CA LYS A 10 4.62 18.36 50.33
C LYS A 10 5.20 19.15 49.15
N ALA A 11 5.85 18.45 48.21
CA ALA A 11 6.34 19.02 46.98
C ALA A 11 5.17 19.55 46.15
N THR A 12 5.06 20.86 46.03
CA THR A 12 4.19 21.49 45.03
C THR A 12 4.81 21.28 43.67
N THR A 13 4.04 20.65 42.79
CA THR A 13 4.32 20.44 41.37
C THR A 13 4.90 21.70 40.73
N GLY A 14 6.16 21.57 40.28
CA GLY A 14 6.91 22.66 39.67
C GLY A 14 6.18 23.20 38.44
N PHE A 15 5.78 24.45 38.53
CA PHE A 15 5.36 25.27 37.41
C PHE A 15 6.51 25.28 36.38
N ASN A 16 6.30 24.68 35.20
CA ASN A 16 7.24 24.74 34.09
C ASN A 16 7.38 26.20 33.64
N SER A 17 8.30 26.94 34.26
CA SER A 17 8.72 28.25 33.78
C SER A 17 9.47 28.01 32.46
N ALA A 18 8.77 28.13 31.34
CA ALA A 18 9.38 28.18 30.02
C ALA A 18 10.44 29.28 30.05
N SER A 19 11.71 28.89 30.13
CA SER A 19 12.82 29.82 30.19
C SER A 19 12.80 30.65 28.91
N LYS A 20 12.67 31.98 29.02
CA LYS A 20 12.77 32.88 27.88
C LYS A 20 14.07 32.54 27.12
N PRO A 21 14.03 32.44 25.78
CA PRO A 21 15.23 32.09 25.02
C PRO A 21 16.32 33.12 25.32
N LYS A 22 17.41 32.65 25.92
CA LYS A 22 18.58 33.48 26.19
C LYS A 22 19.03 34.07 24.85
N LYS A 23 19.21 35.39 24.78
CA LYS A 23 19.75 36.06 23.60
C LYS A 23 21.12 35.46 23.31
N SER A 24 21.27 34.81 22.16
CA SER A 24 22.53 34.18 21.77
C SER A 24 23.61 35.25 21.58
N ASN A 25 24.84 34.95 21.98
CA ASN A 25 25.97 35.85 21.81
C ASN A 25 26.13 36.25 20.33
N PRO A 26 26.27 37.56 19.99
CA PRO A 26 26.44 38.00 18.61
C PRO A 26 27.67 37.39 17.92
N PHE A 27 28.75 37.08 18.66
CA PHE A 27 29.97 36.49 18.08
C PHE A 27 29.81 35.01 17.70
N GLU A 28 28.77 34.33 18.19
CA GLU A 28 28.50 32.93 17.83
C GLU A 28 27.75 32.81 16.49
N VAL A 29 27.22 33.92 15.97
CA VAL A 29 26.36 33.95 14.79
C VAL A 29 27.00 34.81 13.70
N LYS A 30 27.34 34.18 12.57
CA LYS A 30 27.73 34.89 11.35
C LYS A 30 26.47 35.30 10.60
N VAL A 31 26.30 36.61 10.42
CA VAL A 31 25.15 37.22 9.77
C VAL A 31 25.56 37.76 8.41
N VAL A 32 24.89 37.33 7.34
CA VAL A 32 25.08 37.84 5.98
C VAL A 32 23.87 38.68 5.58
N LYS A 33 24.13 39.90 5.09
CA LYS A 33 23.10 40.81 4.59
C LYS A 33 22.71 40.42 3.18
N THR A 34 21.41 40.33 2.91
CA THR A 34 20.90 40.23 1.55
C THR A 34 21.15 41.56 0.84
N LYS A 35 21.56 41.49 -0.43
CA LYS A 35 21.87 42.70 -1.21
C LYS A 35 20.59 43.42 -1.67
N ASN A 36 19.58 42.66 -2.07
CA ASN A 36 18.30 43.15 -2.59
C ASN A 36 17.16 42.75 -1.65
N ASP A 37 16.17 43.63 -1.50
CA ASP A 37 14.93 43.35 -0.79
C ASP A 37 13.88 42.88 -1.79
N THR A 38 13.53 41.60 -1.74
CA THR A 38 12.52 41.01 -2.62
C THR A 38 11.14 41.15 -1.99
N LEU A 39 10.33 42.05 -2.56
CA LEU A 39 8.93 42.25 -2.17
C LEU A 39 8.16 40.92 -2.22
N ASN A 40 7.21 40.75 -1.28
CA ASN A 40 6.34 39.58 -1.16
C ASN A 40 7.01 38.25 -0.73
N THR A 41 8.27 38.28 -0.26
CA THR A 41 8.93 37.09 0.30
C THR A 41 9.15 37.23 1.80
N LYS A 42 8.69 36.26 2.61
CA LYS A 42 8.95 36.20 4.07
C LYS A 42 10.35 35.65 4.36
N VAL A 43 11.37 36.08 3.62
CA VAL A 43 12.76 35.72 3.95
C VAL A 43 13.21 36.58 5.12
N ARG A 44 13.87 35.95 6.11
CA ARG A 44 14.51 36.71 7.19
C ARG A 44 15.52 37.67 6.55
N ARG A 45 15.43 38.97 6.87
CA ARG A 45 16.30 40.05 6.38
C ARG A 45 17.81 39.74 6.40
N PHE A 46 18.23 38.83 7.27
CA PHE A 46 19.61 38.38 7.34
C PHE A 46 19.69 36.85 7.43
N GLN A 47 20.56 36.27 6.60
CA GLN A 47 20.93 34.87 6.73
C GLN A 47 21.83 34.72 7.96
N LYS A 48 21.45 33.84 8.89
CA LYS A 48 22.19 33.59 10.14
C LYS A 48 22.77 32.18 10.09
N SER A 49 24.08 32.07 10.28
CA SER A 49 24.78 30.78 10.41
C SER A 49 25.54 30.73 11.73
N ALA A 50 25.69 29.54 12.32
CA ALA A 50 26.43 29.34 13.57
C ALA A 50 27.76 28.60 13.29
N PRO A 51 28.84 29.32 12.91
CA PRO A 51 30.10 28.70 12.47
C PRO A 51 30.75 27.86 13.57
N ASN A 52 30.72 28.30 14.84
CA ASN A 52 31.35 27.57 15.94
C ASN A 52 30.64 26.24 16.24
N GLN A 53 29.30 26.21 16.16
CA GLN A 53 28.53 24.98 16.30
C GLN A 53 28.82 24.01 15.16
N SER A 54 28.93 24.51 13.92
CA SER A 54 29.31 23.70 12.76
C SER A 54 30.72 23.10 12.92
N ARG A 55 31.70 23.92 13.32
CA ARG A 55 33.08 23.47 13.59
C ARG A 55 33.14 22.41 14.71
N SER A 56 32.42 22.64 15.81
CA SER A 56 32.35 21.67 16.92
C SER A 56 31.75 20.34 16.46
N LYS A 57 30.66 20.36 15.68
CA LYS A 57 30.07 19.15 15.08
C LYS A 57 31.06 18.44 14.17
N ALA A 58 31.76 19.16 13.30
CA ALA A 58 32.75 18.58 12.40
C ALA A 58 33.90 17.90 13.16
N ASN A 59 34.37 18.49 14.27
CA ASN A 59 35.41 17.87 15.10
C ASN A 59 34.90 16.61 15.80
N LYS A 60 33.68 16.61 16.34
CA LYS A 60 33.07 15.40 16.92
C LYS A 60 32.98 14.27 15.88
N ILE A 61 32.59 14.60 14.65
CA ILE A 61 32.56 13.61 13.56
C ILE A 61 33.95 13.05 13.30
N ARG A 62 35.00 13.89 13.22
CA ARG A 62 36.39 13.43 13.04
C ARG A 62 36.86 12.55 14.18
N ASP A 63 36.55 12.90 15.42
CA ASP A 63 36.91 12.10 16.60
C ASP A 63 36.23 10.72 16.55
N GLU A 64 34.99 10.66 16.07
CA GLU A 64 34.20 9.44 15.93
C GLU A 64 34.59 8.58 14.73
N THR A 65 35.17 9.14 13.67
CA THR A 65 35.60 8.43 12.46
C THR A 65 37.12 8.24 12.44
N LEU A 66 37.86 9.27 12.00
CA LEU A 66 39.31 9.28 11.88
C LEU A 66 40.01 8.98 13.22
N GLY A 67 39.46 9.47 14.33
CA GLY A 67 39.98 9.20 15.66
C GLY A 67 39.92 7.71 16.02
N LYS A 68 38.85 7.01 15.63
CA LYS A 68 38.74 5.56 15.83
C LYS A 68 39.65 4.79 14.87
N GLU A 69 39.71 5.21 13.61
CA GLU A 69 40.57 4.61 12.59
C GLU A 69 42.05 4.73 12.98
N PHE A 70 42.50 5.91 13.39
CA PHE A 70 43.87 6.14 13.84
C PHE A 70 44.26 5.26 15.03
N ARG A 71 43.37 5.14 16.03
CA ARG A 71 43.56 4.23 17.19
C ARG A 71 43.63 2.76 16.79
N ASN A 72 43.01 2.40 15.66
CA ASN A 72 42.96 1.02 15.17
C ASN A 72 44.01 0.73 14.09
N ARG A 73 44.75 1.73 13.59
CA ARG A 73 45.74 1.58 12.50
C ARG A 73 46.80 0.50 12.76
N LEU A 74 47.26 0.36 14.01
CA LEU A 74 48.26 -0.63 14.40
C LEU A 74 47.65 -1.91 14.99
N LYS A 75 46.31 -2.04 14.98
CA LYS A 75 45.60 -3.19 15.52
C LYS A 75 45.21 -4.13 14.38
N ARG A 76 45.70 -5.36 14.45
CA ARG A 76 45.39 -6.44 13.47
C ARG A 76 44.12 -7.22 13.80
N ASN A 77 43.57 -7.02 14.99
CA ASN A 77 42.37 -7.71 15.50
C ASN A 77 41.11 -6.93 15.13
N ASN A 78 40.29 -7.50 14.25
CA ASN A 78 38.96 -7.00 13.91
C ASN A 78 37.89 -7.89 14.55
N PHE A 79 37.03 -7.32 15.39
CA PHE A 79 35.91 -8.05 15.98
C PHE A 79 34.76 -8.12 14.96
N VAL A 80 34.41 -9.33 14.54
CA VAL A 80 33.28 -9.58 13.66
C VAL A 80 32.12 -10.12 14.52
N ASP A 81 31.04 -9.35 14.63
CA ASP A 81 29.86 -9.80 15.38
C ASP A 81 29.13 -10.91 14.61
N ALA A 82 29.19 -12.14 15.13
CA ALA A 82 28.55 -13.34 14.59
C ALA A 82 27.01 -13.30 14.64
N ARG A 83 26.41 -12.30 15.30
CA ARG A 83 24.95 -12.06 15.25
C ARG A 83 24.55 -11.24 14.03
N LEU A 84 25.50 -10.49 13.45
CA LEU A 84 25.31 -9.57 12.32
C LEU A 84 26.03 -10.04 11.03
N SER A 85 26.88 -11.05 11.16
CA SER A 85 27.41 -11.86 10.07
C SER A 85 26.70 -13.20 10.13
N ALA A 86 26.28 -13.71 8.97
CA ALA A 86 25.44 -14.89 8.79
C ALA A 86 25.66 -15.94 9.88
N LYS A 87 24.58 -16.27 10.59
CA LYS A 87 24.58 -17.27 11.66
C LYS A 87 25.14 -18.58 11.09
N LYS A 88 25.94 -19.28 11.90
CA LYS A 88 26.58 -20.57 11.59
C LYS A 88 25.61 -21.72 11.22
N ASN A 89 24.29 -21.49 11.25
CA ASN A 89 23.22 -22.47 11.10
C ASN A 89 22.19 -22.11 10.00
N MET A 90 22.49 -21.19 9.08
CA MET A 90 21.60 -20.91 7.94
C MET A 90 21.88 -21.89 6.80
N THR A 91 20.84 -22.29 6.07
CA THR A 91 20.98 -23.05 4.81
C THR A 91 21.73 -22.20 3.77
N GLU A 92 22.42 -22.87 2.83
CA GLU A 92 23.25 -22.22 1.80
C GLU A 92 22.46 -21.14 1.03
N GLU A 93 21.21 -21.44 0.67
CA GLU A 93 20.32 -20.49 -0.03
C GLU A 93 20.04 -19.21 0.78
N ALA A 94 19.80 -19.34 2.08
CA ALA A 94 19.51 -18.18 2.93
C ALA A 94 20.76 -17.31 3.16
N MET A 95 21.95 -17.92 3.11
CA MET A 95 23.22 -17.21 3.13
C MET A 95 23.45 -16.41 1.85
N GLU A 96 23.13 -16.99 0.69
CA GLU A 96 23.20 -16.31 -0.62
C GLU A 96 22.29 -15.07 -0.66
N VAL A 97 21.06 -15.19 -0.16
CA VAL A 97 20.09 -14.08 -0.11
C VAL A 97 20.56 -12.97 0.83
N GLU A 98 21.08 -13.30 2.01
CA GLU A 98 21.60 -12.30 2.94
C GLU A 98 22.84 -11.59 2.37
N LYS A 99 23.75 -12.35 1.72
CA LYS A 99 24.92 -11.81 1.03
C LYS A 99 24.50 -10.86 -0.09
N PHE A 100 23.54 -11.25 -0.93
CA PHE A 100 22.98 -10.42 -1.99
C PHE A 100 22.35 -9.13 -1.45
N ALA A 101 21.53 -9.23 -0.39
CA ALA A 101 20.89 -8.08 0.22
C ALA A 101 21.91 -7.11 0.87
N LYS A 102 22.97 -7.64 1.47
CA LYS A 102 24.04 -6.84 2.08
C LYS A 102 24.93 -6.18 1.03
N GLU A 103 25.21 -6.88 -0.07
CA GLU A 103 25.91 -6.33 -1.23
C GLU A 103 25.11 -5.22 -1.90
N ALA A 104 23.81 -5.42 -2.15
CA ALA A 104 22.91 -4.39 -2.67
C ALA A 104 22.89 -3.14 -1.79
N LYS A 105 22.80 -3.30 -0.46
CA LYS A 105 22.86 -2.18 0.49
C LYS A 105 24.22 -1.47 0.49
N ARG A 106 25.33 -2.20 0.31
CA ARG A 106 26.66 -1.58 0.17
C ARG A 106 26.79 -0.83 -1.14
N ARG A 107 26.31 -1.37 -2.27
CA ARG A 107 26.29 -0.71 -3.58
C ARG A 107 25.47 0.58 -3.55
N VAL A 108 24.23 0.53 -3.06
CA VAL A 108 23.38 1.73 -2.90
C VAL A 108 24.04 2.77 -2.01
N LYS A 109 24.67 2.34 -0.90
CA LYS A 109 25.37 3.27 -0.01
C LYS A 109 26.63 3.85 -0.64
N SER A 110 27.40 3.08 -1.43
CA SER A 110 28.56 3.62 -2.15
C SER A 110 28.13 4.55 -3.27
N GLU A 111 27.11 4.22 -4.06
CA GLU A 111 26.60 5.06 -5.15
C GLU A 111 26.05 6.39 -4.63
N LEU A 112 25.41 6.41 -3.46
CA LEU A 112 24.94 7.63 -2.81
C LEU A 112 26.09 8.59 -2.39
N PHE A 113 27.32 8.09 -2.25
CA PHE A 113 28.51 8.90 -1.96
C PHE A 113 29.40 9.17 -3.18
N HIS A 114 29.20 8.47 -4.30
CA HIS A 114 30.00 8.64 -5.54
C HIS A 114 29.26 9.37 -6.67
N SER A 115 27.99 9.74 -6.51
CA SER A 115 27.29 10.55 -7.51
C SER A 115 27.63 12.04 -7.38
N GLY A 116 28.89 12.36 -7.64
CA GLY A 116 29.34 13.67 -8.10
C GLY A 116 29.96 13.48 -9.49
N ASN A 117 29.10 13.46 -10.51
CA ASN A 117 29.43 13.50 -11.94
C ASN A 117 30.02 12.18 -12.50
N ASP A 118 29.17 11.35 -13.10
CA ASP A 118 29.33 10.73 -14.43
C ASP A 118 28.32 9.58 -14.56
N LEU A 119 27.09 9.93 -14.91
CA LEU A 119 26.01 8.99 -15.22
C LEU A 119 25.83 8.99 -16.73
N GLU A 120 26.67 8.26 -17.45
CA GLU A 120 26.29 7.81 -18.77
C GLU A 120 26.58 6.31 -18.94
N GLN A 121 25.46 5.61 -19.17
CA GLN A 121 25.29 4.32 -19.83
C GLN A 121 24.96 3.11 -18.93
N ASP A 122 23.68 2.73 -19.05
CA ASP A 122 23.13 1.37 -18.99
C ASP A 122 22.40 0.87 -17.74
N VAL A 123 21.93 1.76 -16.86
CA VAL A 123 20.82 1.40 -15.95
C VAL A 123 19.62 2.32 -16.21
N MET A 124 18.84 1.98 -17.25
CA MET A 124 17.59 2.67 -17.54
C MET A 124 16.62 2.52 -16.37
N LEU A 125 16.21 3.64 -15.78
CA LEU A 125 15.31 3.68 -14.64
C LEU A 125 13.90 3.24 -15.11
N THR A 126 13.37 2.15 -14.54
CA THR A 126 12.05 1.61 -14.91
C THR A 126 11.04 1.73 -13.76
N HIS A 127 9.81 2.16 -14.05
CA HIS A 127 8.68 2.14 -13.10
C HIS A 127 7.56 1.25 -13.65
N ARG A 128 7.21 0.20 -12.89
CA ARG A 128 6.20 -0.81 -13.27
C ARG A 128 6.49 -1.51 -14.62
N GLY A 129 7.76 -1.73 -14.93
CA GLY A 129 8.18 -2.44 -16.15
C GLY A 129 8.27 -1.56 -17.41
N LYS A 130 8.14 -0.24 -17.30
CA LYS A 130 8.36 0.71 -18.41
C LYS A 130 9.51 1.65 -18.11
N SER A 131 10.34 1.95 -19.11
CA SER A 131 11.44 2.94 -19.00
C SER A 131 10.86 4.32 -18.72
N ILE A 132 11.44 5.03 -17.75
CA ILE A 132 11.03 6.41 -17.42
C ILE A 132 11.33 7.37 -18.57
N SER A 133 12.36 7.09 -19.38
CA SER A 133 12.67 7.87 -20.59
C SER A 133 11.58 7.76 -21.66
N ASP A 134 10.91 6.61 -21.77
CA ASP A 134 9.76 6.45 -22.68
C ASP A 134 8.51 7.16 -22.12
N MET A 135 8.37 7.19 -20.81
CA MET A 135 7.29 7.88 -20.12
C MET A 135 7.41 9.41 -20.24
N GLU A 136 8.64 9.94 -20.32
CA GLU A 136 8.94 11.35 -20.54
C GLU A 136 8.59 11.80 -21.97
N ARG A 137 8.69 10.90 -22.96
CA ARG A 137 8.39 11.21 -24.36
C ARG A 137 6.90 11.27 -24.69
N MET A 138 6.02 10.94 -23.74
CA MET A 138 4.55 10.97 -23.84
C MET A 138 3.97 10.41 -25.16
N GLU A 139 4.69 9.52 -25.83
CA GLU A 139 4.23 8.85 -27.04
C GLU A 139 3.37 7.66 -26.61
N SER A 140 2.13 7.97 -26.20
CA SER A 140 1.10 6.95 -26.12
C SER A 140 0.70 6.62 -27.56
N PRO A 141 0.89 5.38 -28.06
CA PRO A 141 0.26 4.98 -29.30
C PRO A 141 -1.25 5.08 -29.09
N VAL A 142 -1.86 6.11 -29.70
CA VAL A 142 -3.30 6.28 -29.76
C VAL A 142 -3.84 5.12 -30.59
N GLN A 143 -4.23 4.04 -29.92
CA GLN A 143 -5.22 3.11 -30.46
C GLN A 143 -6.58 3.63 -30.03
N SER A 144 -7.12 4.55 -30.83
CA SER A 144 -8.49 5.02 -30.74
C SER A 144 -9.15 4.72 -32.07
N ASP A 145 -9.82 3.57 -32.13
CA ASP A 145 -10.83 3.25 -33.14
C ASP A 145 -12.15 3.06 -32.40
N ASP A 146 -12.67 4.15 -31.85
CA ASP A 146 -14.11 4.36 -31.59
C ASP A 146 -14.32 5.85 -31.25
N GLU A 147 -14.49 6.68 -32.28
CA GLU A 147 -14.85 8.09 -32.12
C GLU A 147 -16.37 8.23 -31.95
N ASP A 148 -16.83 8.43 -30.71
CA ASP A 148 -18.15 8.98 -30.43
C ASP A 148 -18.11 10.52 -30.58
N PRO A 149 -18.88 11.13 -31.50
CA PRO A 149 -18.74 12.54 -31.91
C PRO A 149 -19.29 13.58 -30.92
N THR A 150 -19.57 13.19 -29.68
CA THR A 150 -20.11 14.09 -28.64
C THR A 150 -19.19 14.33 -27.45
N ASP A 151 -18.06 13.62 -27.36
CA ASP A 151 -17.09 13.87 -26.30
C ASP A 151 -16.14 14.98 -26.74
N SER A 152 -16.61 16.22 -26.61
CA SER A 152 -15.72 17.39 -26.65
C SER A 152 -14.59 17.12 -25.66
N GLY A 153 -13.34 17.06 -26.12
CA GLY A 153 -12.13 16.72 -25.35
C GLY A 153 -11.78 17.67 -24.18
N HIS A 154 -12.79 18.20 -23.50
CA HIS A 154 -12.72 18.86 -22.22
C HIS A 154 -12.69 17.80 -21.14
N LEU A 155 -11.51 17.66 -20.53
CA LEU A 155 -11.33 16.91 -19.30
C LEU A 155 -12.34 17.44 -18.26
N THR A 156 -13.09 16.51 -17.65
CA THR A 156 -14.00 16.86 -16.55
C THR A 156 -13.23 17.52 -15.40
N GLU A 157 -13.88 18.38 -14.62
CA GLU A 157 -13.26 19.08 -13.47
C GLU A 157 -12.55 18.12 -12.49
N GLN A 158 -13.09 16.91 -12.34
CA GLN A 158 -12.47 15.85 -11.53
C GLN A 158 -11.20 15.27 -12.18
N GLN A 159 -11.17 15.17 -13.51
CA GLN A 159 -10.00 14.72 -14.27
C GLN A 159 -8.93 15.81 -14.32
N THR A 160 -9.27 17.08 -14.49
CA THR A 160 -8.29 18.18 -14.45
C THR A 160 -7.69 18.33 -13.05
N GLU A 161 -8.48 18.15 -11.98
CA GLU A 161 -7.98 18.17 -10.61
C GLU A 161 -7.06 16.97 -10.31
N ALA A 162 -7.40 15.78 -10.82
CA ALA A 162 -6.58 14.58 -10.66
C ALA A 162 -5.30 14.59 -11.50
N LEU A 163 -5.33 15.18 -12.71
CA LEU A 163 -4.19 15.19 -13.65
C LEU A 163 -3.27 16.40 -13.45
N PHE A 164 -3.79 17.59 -13.09
CA PHE A 164 -3.01 18.84 -13.09
C PHE A 164 -2.55 19.30 -11.70
N GLY A 165 -2.66 18.46 -10.66
CA GLY A 165 -2.04 18.72 -9.35
C GLY A 165 -2.47 20.04 -8.68
N GLY A 166 -3.58 20.63 -9.13
CA GLY A 166 -4.16 21.88 -8.64
C GLY A 166 -5.15 21.69 -7.50
N GLY A 167 -5.09 20.56 -6.80
CA GLY A 167 -5.91 20.31 -5.63
C GLY A 167 -5.58 21.27 -4.51
N VAL A 168 -6.61 21.91 -3.96
CA VAL A 168 -6.53 22.78 -2.79
C VAL A 168 -5.94 21.98 -1.61
N PHE A 169 -4.62 22.05 -1.43
CA PHE A 169 -3.91 21.51 -0.27
C PHE A 169 -4.11 22.41 0.97
N ASP A 170 -5.31 22.92 1.19
CA ASP A 170 -5.62 23.63 2.42
C ASP A 170 -6.19 22.64 3.45
N LYS A 171 -5.24 22.21 4.29
CA LYS A 171 -5.39 21.49 5.57
C LYS A 171 -5.23 19.98 5.46
N LYS A 172 -4.36 19.44 6.32
CA LYS A 172 -4.30 18.01 6.62
C LYS A 172 -5.71 17.58 7.04
N ARG A 173 -6.38 16.77 6.23
CA ARG A 173 -7.67 16.16 6.59
C ARG A 173 -7.52 15.48 7.94
N ASP A 174 -8.46 15.73 8.84
CA ASP A 174 -8.39 15.12 10.18
C ASP A 174 -8.55 13.59 10.03
N HIS A 175 -7.88 12.83 10.90
CA HIS A 175 -7.93 11.36 10.84
C HIS A 175 -9.37 10.84 10.91
N LYS A 176 -10.23 11.55 11.65
CA LYS A 176 -11.67 11.29 11.75
C LYS A 176 -12.39 11.40 10.40
N GLU A 177 -12.09 12.42 9.60
CA GLU A 177 -12.70 12.62 8.29
C GLU A 177 -12.29 11.51 7.32
N ILE A 178 -10.99 11.16 7.33
CA ILE A 178 -10.46 10.05 6.52
C ILE A 178 -11.15 8.75 6.90
N MET A 179 -11.32 8.48 8.20
CA MET A 179 -11.96 7.25 8.68
C MET A 179 -13.44 7.20 8.29
N LEU A 180 -14.17 8.32 8.34
CA LEU A 180 -15.56 8.39 7.90
C LEU A 180 -15.70 8.11 6.40
N ASP A 181 -14.81 8.65 5.57
CA ASP A 181 -14.80 8.38 4.13
C ASP A 181 -14.50 6.90 3.82
N VAL A 182 -13.52 6.30 4.52
CA VAL A 182 -13.21 4.87 4.40
C VAL A 182 -14.41 3.99 4.80
N ILE A 183 -15.11 4.33 5.88
CA ILE A 183 -16.32 3.62 6.32
C ILE A 183 -17.44 3.76 5.28
N ALA A 184 -17.67 4.96 4.74
CA ALA A 184 -18.69 5.21 3.74
C ALA A 184 -18.44 4.40 2.46
N LYS A 185 -17.19 4.41 1.96
CA LYS A 185 -16.76 3.61 0.80
C LYS A 185 -16.92 2.11 1.05
N SER A 186 -16.51 1.63 2.23
CA SER A 186 -16.63 0.22 2.59
C SER A 186 -18.10 -0.25 2.66
N LYS A 187 -19.00 0.59 3.18
CA LYS A 187 -20.44 0.31 3.23
C LYS A 187 -21.05 0.29 1.83
N LYS A 188 -20.71 1.26 0.98
CA LYS A 188 -21.16 1.31 -0.42
C LYS A 188 -20.77 0.04 -1.17
N HIS A 189 -19.49 -0.37 -1.09
CA HIS A 189 -19.01 -1.57 -1.77
C HIS A 189 -19.63 -2.86 -1.21
N LYS A 190 -19.93 -2.91 0.10
CA LYS A 190 -20.64 -4.06 0.69
C LYS A 190 -22.07 -4.16 0.14
N PHE A 191 -22.78 -3.04 0.05
CA PHE A 191 -24.13 -2.99 -0.51
C PHE A 191 -24.14 -3.35 -2.00
N GLU A 192 -23.19 -2.84 -2.77
CA GLU A 192 -23.05 -3.18 -4.19
C GLU A 192 -22.81 -4.67 -4.42
N ARG A 193 -21.92 -5.31 -3.64
CA ARG A 193 -21.73 -6.77 -3.70
C ARG A 193 -23.00 -7.54 -3.35
N GLN A 194 -23.77 -7.06 -2.38
CA GLN A 194 -25.03 -7.69 -2.00
C GLN A 194 -26.06 -7.57 -3.13
N GLN A 195 -26.22 -6.39 -3.73
CA GLN A 195 -27.11 -6.19 -4.87
C GLN A 195 -26.71 -7.05 -6.08
N GLN A 196 -25.42 -7.16 -6.39
CA GLN A 196 -24.93 -8.04 -7.45
C GLN A 196 -25.29 -9.50 -7.19
N LYS A 197 -25.14 -9.96 -5.94
CA LYS A 197 -25.51 -11.32 -5.55
C LYS A 197 -27.01 -11.57 -5.64
N GLU A 198 -27.83 -10.61 -5.20
CA GLU A 198 -29.28 -10.69 -5.31
C GLU A 198 -29.73 -10.70 -6.78
N ALA A 199 -29.17 -9.84 -7.63
CA ALA A 199 -29.44 -9.85 -9.07
C ALA A 199 -29.11 -11.21 -9.70
N GLN A 200 -27.91 -11.75 -9.41
CA GLN A 200 -27.50 -13.09 -9.86
C GLN A 200 -28.49 -14.17 -9.40
N GLN A 201 -28.93 -14.12 -8.14
CA GLN A 201 -29.87 -15.08 -7.60
C GLN A 201 -31.24 -14.99 -8.27
N THR A 202 -31.74 -13.78 -8.53
CA THR A 202 -33.00 -13.59 -9.27
C THR A 202 -32.90 -14.11 -10.71
N ASP A 203 -31.74 -13.98 -11.35
CA ASP A 203 -31.52 -14.49 -12.69
C ASP A 203 -31.45 -16.01 -12.71
N PHE A 204 -30.81 -16.64 -11.70
CA PHE A 204 -30.87 -18.09 -11.53
C PHE A 204 -32.30 -18.59 -11.31
N GLU A 205 -33.11 -17.93 -10.48
CA GLU A 205 -34.51 -18.30 -10.26
C GLU A 205 -35.36 -18.20 -11.54
N LYS A 206 -35.11 -17.17 -12.37
CA LYS A 206 -35.76 -17.03 -13.68
C LYS A 206 -35.32 -18.12 -14.66
N LEU A 207 -34.03 -18.43 -14.72
CA LEU A 207 -33.51 -19.50 -15.59
C LEU A 207 -34.04 -20.88 -15.16
N ASP A 208 -34.05 -21.17 -13.87
CA ASP A 208 -34.59 -22.42 -13.32
C ASP A 208 -36.08 -22.57 -13.60
N SER A 209 -36.86 -21.49 -13.48
CA SER A 209 -38.29 -21.52 -13.80
C SER A 209 -38.53 -21.74 -15.30
N GLY A 210 -37.81 -21.02 -16.17
CA GLY A 210 -37.86 -21.23 -17.61
C GLY A 210 -37.44 -22.64 -18.03
N TYR A 211 -36.40 -23.20 -17.41
CA TYR A 211 -35.96 -24.57 -17.66
C TYR A 211 -37.01 -25.61 -17.21
N ARG A 212 -37.63 -25.42 -16.04
CA ARG A 212 -38.74 -26.28 -15.58
C ARG A 212 -39.92 -26.25 -16.55
N ASP A 213 -40.21 -25.10 -17.16
CA ASP A 213 -41.30 -24.99 -18.14
C ASP A 213 -40.96 -25.67 -19.47
N ILE A 214 -39.70 -25.56 -19.94
CA ILE A 214 -39.21 -26.33 -21.09
C ILE A 214 -39.29 -27.83 -20.81
N LEU A 215 -38.84 -28.28 -19.63
CA LEU A 215 -38.93 -29.70 -19.23
C LEU A 215 -40.36 -30.22 -19.22
N LYS A 216 -41.34 -29.44 -18.74
CA LYS A 216 -42.76 -29.82 -18.80
C LYS A 216 -43.25 -29.95 -20.24
N LEU A 217 -42.81 -29.07 -21.15
CA LEU A 217 -43.22 -29.09 -22.54
C LEU A 217 -42.59 -30.27 -23.31
N THR A 218 -41.31 -30.54 -23.12
CA THR A 218 -40.61 -31.68 -23.75
C THR A 218 -41.14 -33.01 -23.21
N ALA A 219 -41.41 -33.14 -21.91
CA ALA A 219 -42.02 -34.33 -21.33
C ALA A 219 -43.43 -34.62 -21.88
N LYS A 220 -44.17 -33.58 -22.31
CA LYS A 220 -45.45 -33.77 -23.00
C LYS A 220 -45.24 -34.28 -24.44
N MET A 221 -44.22 -33.80 -25.15
CA MET A 221 -43.89 -34.29 -26.50
C MET A 221 -43.38 -35.74 -26.52
N THR A 222 -42.65 -36.19 -25.50
CA THR A 222 -42.20 -37.59 -25.44
C THR A 222 -43.36 -38.56 -25.17
N ARG A 223 -44.32 -38.18 -24.32
CA ARG A 223 -45.53 -38.97 -24.05
C ARG A 223 -46.51 -39.09 -25.23
N THR A 224 -46.44 -38.19 -26.21
CA THR A 224 -47.32 -38.26 -27.41
C THR A 224 -46.81 -39.22 -28.49
N ASN A 225 -45.53 -39.58 -28.49
CA ASN A 225 -44.96 -40.46 -29.52
C ASN A 225 -44.96 -41.95 -29.12
N ASP A 226 -44.96 -42.26 -27.82
CA ASP A 226 -44.90 -43.66 -27.35
C ASP A 226 -46.28 -44.34 -27.21
N ASN A 227 -47.38 -43.58 -27.27
CA ASN A 227 -48.74 -44.10 -27.02
C ASN A 227 -49.50 -44.63 -28.26
N LYS A 228 -48.85 -44.77 -29.43
CA LYS A 228 -49.51 -45.36 -30.61
C LYS A 228 -49.24 -46.86 -30.83
N TYR A 229 -48.28 -47.46 -30.13
CA TYR A 229 -47.87 -48.86 -30.37
C TYR A 229 -48.19 -49.85 -29.24
N GLU A 230 -48.50 -49.43 -28.02
CA GLU A 230 -48.68 -50.36 -26.88
C GLU A 230 -50.14 -50.67 -26.51
N ASP A 231 -51.11 -49.90 -26.99
CA ASP A 231 -52.52 -50.07 -26.56
C ASP A 231 -53.23 -51.30 -27.18
N LYS A 232 -52.63 -51.94 -28.21
CA LYS A 232 -53.14 -53.19 -28.79
C LYS A 232 -52.63 -54.46 -28.09
N LYS A 233 -51.55 -54.39 -27.30
CA LYS A 233 -50.97 -55.58 -26.64
C LYS A 233 -51.54 -55.85 -25.24
N ILE A 234 -52.07 -54.82 -24.57
CA ILE A 234 -52.53 -54.95 -23.18
C ILE A 234 -53.92 -55.60 -23.08
N SER A 235 -54.80 -55.42 -24.08
CA SER A 235 -56.15 -56.04 -24.07
C SER A 235 -56.15 -57.56 -24.26
N ALA A 236 -55.06 -58.14 -24.81
CA ALA A 236 -54.93 -59.59 -24.99
C ALA A 236 -54.38 -60.32 -23.75
N ARG A 237 -53.74 -59.60 -22.80
CA ARG A 237 -52.99 -60.21 -21.69
C ARG A 237 -53.74 -60.24 -20.35
N SER A 238 -54.83 -59.50 -20.21
CA SER A 238 -55.61 -59.43 -18.96
C SER A 238 -56.61 -60.57 -18.74
N LYS A 239 -56.78 -61.50 -19.70
CA LYS A 239 -57.70 -62.66 -19.56
C LYS A 239 -57.10 -63.91 -18.89
N GLY A 240 -55.84 -63.89 -18.45
CA GLY A 240 -55.24 -65.06 -17.81
C GLY A 240 -54.20 -64.68 -16.78
N LYS A 241 -54.60 -64.61 -15.50
CA LYS A 241 -53.81 -64.95 -14.30
C LYS A 241 -54.53 -64.45 -13.04
N ASN A 242 -55.52 -65.22 -12.59
CA ASN A 242 -55.95 -65.26 -11.20
C ASN A 242 -55.55 -66.63 -10.66
N ALA A 243 -54.47 -66.73 -9.87
CA ALA A 243 -54.25 -67.81 -8.88
C ALA A 243 -52.93 -67.60 -8.12
N SER A 244 -53.01 -67.70 -6.78
CA SER A 244 -51.94 -67.72 -5.75
C SER A 244 -51.14 -66.41 -5.60
N GLY A 245 -51.13 -65.68 -4.48
CA GLY A 245 -51.41 -66.02 -3.08
C GLY A 245 -50.13 -66.48 -2.39
N ASN A 246 -49.43 -65.61 -1.65
CA ASN A 246 -49.04 -65.87 -0.25
C ASN A 246 -48.42 -64.63 0.42
N SER A 247 -48.71 -64.49 1.71
CA SER A 247 -48.34 -63.46 2.68
C SER A 247 -46.97 -63.70 3.33
N ARG A 248 -46.37 -62.62 3.85
CA ARG A 248 -45.48 -62.52 5.06
C ARG A 248 -44.87 -61.11 5.11
N SER A 249 -45.45 -60.17 5.85
CA SER A 249 -45.26 -59.88 7.29
C SER A 249 -43.86 -59.34 7.66
N SER A 250 -43.84 -58.02 7.93
CA SER A 250 -43.15 -57.31 9.02
C SER A 250 -41.70 -57.65 9.36
N GLU A 251 -40.81 -56.66 9.18
CA GLU A 251 -40.19 -55.88 10.27
C GLU A 251 -39.72 -54.53 9.73
#